data_AF-A0A928SMT0-F1
#
_entry.id   AF-A0A928SMT0-F1
#
_cell.length_a   1.000
_cell.length_b   1.000
_cell.length_c   1.000
_cell.angle_alpha   90.00
_cell.angle_beta   90.00
_cell.angle_gamma   90.00
#
_symmetry.space_group_name_H-M   'P 1'
#
loop_
_entity.id
_entity.type
_entity.pdbx_description
1 polymer ?
#
loop_
_entity_poly.entity_id
_entity_poly.type
_entity_poly.pdbx_seq_one_letter_code
_entity_poly.pdbx_strand_id
1 'polypeptide(L)'
;MLRGMRLWMVAALAGFAACAEHDPEIDRVGPGPIPDAGSSCNLEPDPSAELPCGIEKILAARCQRCHQTPQKNGAPFPLLTWNDLLRDYGGPLYETAYKAVKSDFMPYCAAGGTFCGNLEGGPVEPLSAEQKATLLAYLKCPEPAYGQSCSP
;
A
#
# COMPACT_ATOMS: atom_id res chain seq x y z
N MET A 1 -17.44 -66.99 13.73
CA MET A 1 -17.27 -66.21 12.48
C MET A 1 -15.96 -65.44 12.60
N LEU A 2 -15.11 -65.57 11.56
CA LEU A 2 -13.86 -64.84 11.27
C LEU A 2 -14.01 -63.32 11.52
N ARG A 3 -13.02 -62.48 11.88
CA ARG A 3 -11.60 -62.31 11.48
C ARG A 3 -11.02 -61.27 12.49
N GLY A 4 -9.80 -61.41 13.01
CA GLY A 4 -8.58 -60.68 12.57
C GLY A 4 -8.69 -59.15 12.74
N MET A 5 -7.80 -58.41 13.42
CA MET A 5 -6.41 -58.21 12.99
C MET A 5 -5.61 -57.38 14.03
N ARG A 6 -4.57 -58.00 14.60
CA ARG A 6 -3.17 -57.53 14.82
C ARG A 6 -2.90 -56.12 15.36
N LEU A 7 -2.51 -56.11 16.63
CA LEU A 7 -1.47 -55.27 17.24
C LEU A 7 -0.16 -55.34 16.42
N TRP A 8 0.62 -54.25 16.33
CA TRP A 8 2.09 -54.19 16.53
C TRP A 8 2.58 -52.74 16.31
N MET A 9 3.05 -52.12 17.39
CA MET A 9 4.01 -51.01 17.37
C MET A 9 5.34 -51.50 16.81
N VAL A 10 5.98 -50.73 15.93
CA VAL A 10 7.45 -50.73 15.79
C VAL A 10 7.98 -49.32 15.53
N ALA A 11 8.82 -48.91 16.47
CA ALA A 11 9.94 -47.96 16.48
C ALA A 11 10.24 -47.04 15.28
N ALA A 12 10.52 -45.79 15.65
CA ALA A 12 11.27 -44.81 14.90
C ALA A 12 12.71 -45.28 14.59
N LEU A 13 13.17 -45.02 13.37
CA LEU A 13 14.58 -44.95 13.01
C LEU A 13 14.80 -43.68 12.18
N ALA A 14 15.72 -42.86 12.67
CA ALA A 14 16.28 -41.70 11.98
C ALA A 14 17.13 -42.14 10.78
N GLY A 15 17.09 -41.36 9.69
CA GLY A 15 17.92 -41.58 8.51
C GLY A 15 17.82 -40.41 7.53
N PHE A 16 18.64 -39.38 7.75
CA PHE A 16 19.03 -38.41 6.74
C PHE A 16 19.94 -39.10 5.71
N ALA A 17 19.63 -39.02 4.41
CA ALA A 17 20.61 -38.87 3.31
C ALA A 17 19.93 -38.91 1.93
N ALA A 18 20.49 -38.10 1.02
CA ALA A 18 20.35 -38.12 -0.44
C ALA A 18 19.23 -37.29 -1.08
N CYS A 19 19.39 -35.96 -1.07
CA CYS A 19 19.03 -35.17 -2.25
C CYS A 19 20.16 -35.37 -3.27
N ALA A 20 19.90 -36.11 -4.35
CA ALA A 20 20.84 -36.26 -5.45
C ALA A 20 20.96 -34.93 -6.21
N GLU A 21 22.18 -34.40 -6.18
CA GLU A 21 22.72 -33.25 -6.89
C GLU A 21 22.74 -33.41 -8.43
N HIS A 22 22.12 -32.46 -9.12
CA HIS A 22 22.48 -32.10 -10.50
C HIS A 22 22.09 -30.63 -10.73
N ASP A 23 22.94 -29.72 -10.27
CA ASP A 23 22.82 -28.29 -10.59
C ASP A 23 23.66 -28.03 -11.85
N PRO A 24 23.06 -27.73 -13.02
CA PRO A 24 23.85 -27.26 -14.15
C PRO A 24 24.51 -25.94 -13.75
N GLU A 25 25.81 -25.85 -13.98
CA GLU A 25 26.61 -24.65 -13.77
C GLU A 25 26.08 -23.54 -14.68
N ILE A 26 25.06 -22.80 -14.22
CA ILE A 26 24.65 -21.54 -14.79
C ILE A 26 25.77 -20.57 -14.46
N ASP A 27 26.54 -20.19 -15.47
CA ASP A 27 27.50 -19.09 -15.42
C ASP A 27 26.88 -17.91 -14.66
N ARG A 28 27.35 -17.68 -13.43
CA ARG A 28 27.00 -16.49 -12.67
C ARG A 28 27.72 -15.31 -13.31
N VAL A 29 27.11 -14.76 -14.35
CA VAL A 29 27.34 -13.37 -14.74
C VAL A 29 27.12 -12.54 -13.47
N GLY A 30 28.15 -11.80 -13.06
CA GLY A 30 28.19 -11.07 -11.80
C GLY A 30 26.96 -10.17 -11.61
N PRO A 31 26.71 -9.67 -10.39
CA PRO A 31 25.58 -8.79 -10.15
C PRO A 31 25.80 -7.54 -11.00
N GLY A 32 25.09 -7.48 -12.13
CA GLY A 32 24.80 -6.22 -12.78
C GLY A 32 24.12 -5.31 -11.76
N PRO A 33 24.12 -3.98 -11.98
CA PRO A 33 23.39 -3.07 -11.12
C PRO A 33 21.98 -3.63 -10.92
N ILE A 34 21.66 -3.98 -9.67
CA ILE A 34 20.32 -4.42 -9.30
C ILE A 34 19.47 -3.19 -9.63
N PRO A 35 18.55 -3.25 -10.60
CA PRO A 35 17.63 -2.14 -10.79
C PRO A 35 16.96 -1.95 -9.44
N ASP A 36 17.05 -0.74 -8.90
CA ASP A 36 16.33 -0.37 -7.69
C ASP A 36 14.90 -0.88 -7.87
N ALA A 37 14.43 -1.70 -6.94
CA ALA A 37 13.02 -2.10 -6.87
C ALA A 37 12.14 -0.90 -6.43
N GLY A 38 12.43 0.29 -6.97
CA GLY A 38 11.55 1.43 -6.98
C GLY A 38 10.40 1.12 -7.93
N SER A 39 9.18 1.42 -7.48
CA SER A 39 7.95 1.22 -8.24
C SER A 39 8.16 1.64 -9.70
N SER A 40 8.04 0.68 -10.62
CA SER A 40 8.18 0.84 -12.08
C SER A 40 7.03 1.64 -12.72
N CYS A 41 6.39 2.48 -11.94
CA CYS A 41 5.25 3.27 -12.34
C CYS A 41 5.81 4.47 -13.09
N ASN A 42 6.00 4.31 -14.40
CA ASN A 42 6.35 5.40 -15.31
C ASN A 42 5.12 6.31 -15.46
N LEU A 43 4.87 7.12 -14.43
CA LEU A 43 3.76 8.05 -14.35
C LEU A 43 4.26 9.45 -14.66
N GLU A 44 3.66 10.05 -15.68
CA GLU A 44 3.90 11.44 -16.04
C GLU A 44 2.65 12.28 -15.72
N PRO A 45 2.80 13.53 -15.25
CA PRO A 45 1.66 14.41 -15.03
C PRO A 45 0.83 14.62 -16.30
N ASP A 46 -0.48 14.55 -16.16
CA ASP A 46 -1.44 14.70 -17.26
C ASP A 46 -2.61 15.59 -16.81
N PRO A 47 -2.87 16.74 -17.45
CA PRO A 47 -3.94 17.66 -17.05
C PRO A 47 -5.35 17.06 -17.20
N SER A 48 -5.53 16.00 -17.99
CA SER A 48 -6.80 15.29 -18.15
C SER A 48 -6.94 14.09 -17.22
N ALA A 49 -5.90 13.75 -16.46
CA ALA A 49 -5.94 12.66 -15.50
C ALA A 49 -6.74 13.03 -14.25
N GLU A 50 -7.61 12.12 -13.85
CA GLU A 50 -8.50 12.25 -12.71
C GLU A 50 -8.21 11.14 -11.69
N LEU A 51 -8.64 11.36 -10.44
CA LEU A 51 -8.62 10.30 -9.43
C LEU A 51 -9.76 9.31 -9.74
N PRO A 52 -9.53 8.00 -9.73
CA PRO A 52 -10.60 7.02 -9.86
C PRO A 52 -11.67 7.24 -8.78
N CYS A 53 -12.96 7.12 -9.11
CA CYS A 53 -14.04 7.50 -8.19
C CYS A 53 -13.97 6.85 -6.80
N GLY A 54 -13.55 5.59 -6.72
CA GLY A 54 -13.37 4.91 -5.44
C GLY A 54 -12.29 5.57 -4.57
N ILE A 55 -11.21 6.02 -5.19
CA ILE A 55 -10.10 6.72 -4.53
C ILE A 55 -10.53 8.13 -4.14
N GLU A 56 -11.16 8.87 -5.05
CA GLU A 56 -11.64 10.23 -4.79
C GLU A 56 -12.57 10.26 -3.57
N LYS A 57 -13.54 9.33 -3.49
CA LYS A 57 -14.44 9.23 -2.33
C LYS A 57 -13.71 8.99 -1.01
N ILE A 58 -12.66 8.15 -1.01
CA ILE A 58 -11.85 7.91 0.19
C ILE A 58 -11.07 9.17 0.57
N LEU A 59 -10.42 9.82 -0.39
CA LEU A 59 -9.63 11.02 -0.15
C LEU A 59 -10.49 12.19 0.31
N ALA A 60 -11.64 12.42 -0.33
CA ALA A 60 -12.61 13.44 0.05
C ALA A 60 -13.10 13.25 1.50
N ALA A 61 -13.47 12.02 1.86
CA ALA A 61 -14.02 11.71 3.18
C ALA A 61 -13.00 11.73 4.32
N ARG A 62 -11.70 11.54 4.03
CA ARG A 62 -10.68 11.24 5.06
C ARG A 62 -9.43 12.14 5.01
N CYS A 63 -9.09 12.71 3.87
CA CYS A 63 -7.80 13.37 3.66
C CYS A 63 -7.96 14.85 3.28
N GLN A 64 -8.86 15.15 2.34
CA GLN A 64 -8.96 16.46 1.71
C GLN A 64 -9.41 17.57 2.66
N ARG A 65 -10.06 17.25 3.80
CA ARG A 65 -10.38 18.25 4.83
C ARG A 65 -9.15 19.04 5.32
N CYS A 66 -7.99 18.38 5.36
CA CYS A 66 -6.72 19.03 5.68
C CYS A 66 -5.88 19.25 4.43
N HIS A 67 -5.83 18.26 3.54
CA HIS A 67 -5.06 18.27 2.29
C HIS A 67 -5.83 18.94 1.12
N GLN A 68 -6.26 20.17 1.35
CA GLN A 68 -6.96 21.02 0.39
C GLN A 68 -6.10 22.21 -0.05
N THR A 69 -6.67 23.08 -0.89
CA THR A 69 -6.08 24.37 -1.28
C THR A 69 -7.04 25.50 -0.89
N PRO A 70 -6.68 26.40 0.04
CA PRO A 70 -5.47 26.37 0.87
C PRO A 70 -5.48 25.22 1.88
N GLN A 71 -4.29 24.72 2.24
CA GLN A 71 -4.11 23.64 3.21
C GLN A 71 -4.61 24.06 4.59
N LYS A 72 -5.10 23.09 5.37
CA LYS A 72 -5.57 23.29 6.74
C LYS A 72 -4.87 22.35 7.71
N ASN A 73 -4.94 22.67 9.00
CA ASN A 73 -4.43 21.84 10.10
C ASN A 73 -2.97 21.39 9.92
N GLY A 74 -2.13 22.22 9.29
CA GLY A 74 -0.72 21.94 9.07
C GLY A 74 -0.41 20.91 7.97
N ALA A 75 -1.39 20.53 7.14
CA ALA A 75 -1.13 19.67 5.98
C ALA A 75 -0.11 20.35 5.03
N PRO A 76 0.95 19.65 4.60
CA PRO A 76 2.02 20.29 3.81
C PRO A 76 1.72 20.40 2.32
N PHE A 77 0.74 19.66 1.80
CA PHE A 77 0.41 19.59 0.37
C PHE A 77 -1.09 19.29 0.15
N PRO A 78 -1.65 19.67 -1.02
CA PRO A 78 -2.98 19.24 -1.45
C PRO A 78 -2.99 17.77 -1.91
N LEU A 79 -4.18 17.14 -1.84
CA LEU A 79 -4.48 15.81 -2.38
C LEU A 79 -5.83 15.87 -3.14
N LEU A 80 -5.97 16.87 -4.01
CA LEU A 80 -7.22 17.18 -4.70
C LEU A 80 -7.27 16.60 -6.12
N THR A 81 -6.12 16.27 -6.69
CA THR A 81 -6.01 15.80 -8.07
C THR A 81 -5.09 14.59 -8.16
N TRP A 82 -5.19 13.85 -9.27
CA TRP A 82 -4.25 12.77 -9.55
C TRP A 82 -2.82 13.29 -9.65
N ASN A 83 -2.62 14.43 -10.32
CA ASN A 83 -1.31 15.07 -10.46
C ASN A 83 -0.67 15.48 -9.12
N ASP A 84 -1.46 15.75 -8.07
CA ASP A 84 -0.91 16.04 -6.76
C ASP A 84 -0.06 14.87 -6.23
N LEU A 85 -0.48 13.63 -6.51
CA LEU A 85 0.24 12.41 -6.12
C LEU A 85 1.62 12.26 -6.78
N LEU A 86 1.87 12.97 -7.88
CA LEU A 86 3.14 12.93 -8.60
C LEU A 86 4.10 14.05 -8.19
N ARG A 87 3.66 14.99 -7.36
CA ARG A 87 4.51 16.08 -6.90
C ARG A 87 5.72 15.53 -6.14
N ASP A 88 6.87 16.17 -6.31
CA ASP A 88 8.04 15.85 -5.51
C ASP A 88 7.90 16.37 -4.07
N TYR A 89 8.19 15.50 -3.11
CA TYR A 89 8.23 15.78 -1.67
C TYR A 89 9.30 14.89 -1.01
N GLY A 90 10.53 14.99 -1.52
CA GLY A 90 11.62 14.06 -1.18
C GLY A 90 11.50 12.72 -1.90
N GLY A 91 10.94 12.72 -3.11
CA GLY A 91 10.40 11.59 -3.83
C GLY A 91 8.94 11.84 -4.26
N PRO A 92 8.37 11.04 -5.17
CA PRO A 92 7.00 11.24 -5.63
C PRO A 92 6.01 11.05 -4.47
N LEU A 93 5.04 11.96 -4.37
CA LEU A 93 4.16 12.08 -3.22
C LEU A 93 3.37 10.80 -2.90
N TYR A 94 2.99 10.01 -3.91
CA TYR A 94 2.26 8.76 -3.72
C TYR A 94 3.02 7.76 -2.82
N GLU A 95 4.35 7.74 -2.87
CA GLU A 95 5.15 6.87 -1.99
C GLU A 95 5.08 7.33 -0.54
N THR A 96 5.14 8.64 -0.32
CA THR A 96 5.01 9.24 1.02
C THR A 96 3.61 8.99 1.56
N ALA A 97 2.57 9.16 0.74
CA ALA A 97 1.20 8.83 1.10
C ALA A 97 1.04 7.34 1.44
N TYR A 98 1.65 6.43 0.65
CA TYR A 98 1.64 5.00 0.91
C TYR A 98 2.25 4.68 2.28
N LYS A 99 3.43 5.25 2.58
CA LYS A 99 4.11 5.05 3.87
C LYS A 99 3.25 5.55 5.04
N ALA A 100 2.68 6.75 4.91
CA ALA A 100 1.84 7.36 5.94
C ALA A 100 0.55 6.58 6.22
N VAL A 101 -0.14 6.09 5.18
CA VAL A 101 -1.34 5.26 5.33
C VAL A 101 -0.97 3.88 5.88
N LYS A 102 0.12 3.28 5.38
CA LYS A 102 0.55 1.94 5.81
C LYS A 102 0.86 1.90 7.30
N SER A 103 1.52 2.94 7.82
CA SER A 103 1.91 3.05 9.23
C SER A 103 0.82 3.63 10.14
N ASP A 104 -0.41 3.83 9.64
CA ASP A 104 -1.51 4.49 10.38
C ASP A 104 -1.16 5.89 10.91
N PHE A 105 -0.18 6.55 10.28
CA PHE A 105 0.14 7.95 10.59
C PHE A 105 -0.95 8.89 10.03
N MET A 106 -1.51 8.52 8.87
CA MET A 106 -2.64 9.20 8.25
C MET A 106 -3.82 8.23 8.04
N PRO A 107 -5.08 8.68 8.19
CA PRO A 107 -5.47 10.03 8.59
C PRO A 107 -5.08 10.32 10.04
N TYR A 108 -4.61 11.55 10.28
CA TYR A 108 -4.22 11.98 11.60
C TYR A 108 -5.40 11.76 12.55
N CYS A 109 -5.15 11.04 13.65
CA CYS A 109 -6.13 10.65 14.68
C CYS A 109 -6.77 9.27 14.61
N ALA A 110 -6.41 8.42 13.64
CA ALA A 110 -6.81 7.02 13.68
C ALA A 110 -6.25 6.23 14.90
N ALA A 111 -5.12 6.69 15.47
CA ALA A 111 -4.37 5.97 16.51
C ALA A 111 -4.60 6.47 17.96
N GLY A 112 -5.62 7.29 18.23
CA GLY A 112 -5.93 7.73 19.60
C GLY A 112 -4.88 8.66 20.27
N GLY A 113 -4.05 9.32 19.47
CA GLY A 113 -3.03 10.25 19.97
C GLY A 113 -3.64 11.49 20.64
N THR A 114 -2.96 12.00 21.67
CA THR A 114 -3.39 13.17 22.49
C THR A 114 -3.57 14.46 21.68
N PHE A 115 -3.02 14.53 20.46
CA PHE A 115 -3.10 15.70 19.58
C PHE A 115 -4.41 15.83 18.79
N CYS A 116 -5.37 14.93 19.00
CA CYS A 116 -6.59 14.84 18.20
C CYS A 116 -7.72 15.78 18.58
N GLY A 117 -7.61 16.46 19.72
CA GLY A 117 -8.67 17.32 20.25
C GLY A 117 -8.82 18.70 19.57
N ASN A 118 -7.84 19.13 18.76
CA ASN A 118 -7.73 20.53 18.32
C ASN A 118 -7.81 20.75 16.80
N LEU A 119 -8.21 19.73 16.03
CA LEU A 119 -8.42 19.90 14.59
C LEU A 119 -9.68 20.73 14.34
N GLU A 120 -9.59 21.74 13.46
CA GLU A 120 -10.78 22.41 12.93
C GLU A 120 -11.66 21.36 12.23
N GLY A 121 -12.90 21.18 12.69
CA GLY A 121 -13.81 20.14 12.21
C GLY A 121 -13.74 18.80 12.95
N GLY A 122 -13.01 18.73 14.07
CA GLY A 122 -12.95 17.55 14.93
C GLY A 122 -12.03 16.43 14.42
N PRO A 123 -12.01 15.24 15.06
CA PRO A 123 -11.21 14.11 14.60
C PRO A 123 -11.66 13.62 13.22
N VAL A 124 -10.75 13.01 12.45
CA VAL A 124 -11.10 12.27 11.23
C VAL A 124 -11.40 10.83 11.64
N GLU A 125 -12.47 10.23 11.11
CA GLU A 125 -12.69 8.79 11.28
C GLU A 125 -11.55 7.98 10.66
N PRO A 126 -11.09 6.90 11.31
CA PRO A 126 -10.13 5.98 10.70
C PRO A 126 -10.61 5.42 9.35
N LEU A 127 -9.67 5.02 8.50
CA LEU A 127 -9.99 4.21 7.33
C LEU A 127 -10.54 2.85 7.78
N SER A 128 -11.61 2.38 7.14
CA SER A 128 -12.00 0.98 7.27
C SER A 128 -10.88 0.06 6.73
N ALA A 129 -10.88 -1.21 7.14
CA ALA A 129 -9.90 -2.18 6.63
C ALA A 129 -9.92 -2.28 5.10
N GLU A 130 -11.12 -2.22 4.50
CA GLU A 130 -11.32 -2.26 3.05
C GLU A 130 -10.86 -0.96 2.36
N GLN A 131 -11.16 0.20 2.94
CA GLN A 131 -10.69 1.49 2.42
C GLN A 131 -9.17 1.57 2.46
N LYS A 132 -8.55 1.14 3.57
CA LYS A 132 -7.10 1.09 3.71
C LYS A 132 -6.47 0.14 2.69
N ALA A 133 -7.04 -1.06 2.52
CA ALA A 133 -6.53 -2.02 1.54
C ALA A 133 -6.63 -1.47 0.10
N THR A 134 -7.76 -0.87 -0.26
CA THR A 134 -7.99 -0.24 -1.56
C THR A 134 -6.99 0.89 -1.83
N LEU A 135 -6.84 1.81 -0.86
CA LEU A 135 -5.96 2.96 -1.01
C LEU A 135 -4.48 2.53 -1.06
N LEU A 136 -4.06 1.56 -0.25
CA LEU A 136 -2.70 1.01 -0.29
C LEU A 136 -2.40 0.28 -1.60
N ALA A 137 -3.36 -0.44 -2.17
CA ALA A 137 -3.19 -1.08 -3.46
C ALA A 137 -2.97 -0.03 -4.55
N TYR A 138 -3.79 1.01 -4.57
CA TYR A 138 -3.70 2.12 -5.52
C TYR A 138 -2.39 2.91 -5.39
N LEU A 139 -1.99 3.29 -4.17
CA LEU A 139 -0.80 4.11 -3.94
C LEU A 139 0.54 3.40 -4.26
N LYS A 140 0.54 2.09 -4.56
CA LYS A 140 1.74 1.42 -5.09
C LYS A 140 2.07 1.86 -6.51
N CYS A 141 1.04 2.14 -7.30
CA CYS A 141 1.11 2.54 -8.70
C CYS A 141 -0.18 3.28 -9.08
N PRO A 142 -0.29 4.59 -8.82
CA PRO A 142 -1.55 5.30 -8.98
C PRO A 142 -1.90 5.48 -10.46
N GLU A 143 -2.68 4.57 -11.01
CA GLU A 143 -3.20 4.67 -12.37
C GLU A 143 -4.29 5.76 -12.46
N PRO A 144 -4.20 6.68 -13.43
CA PRO A 144 -5.21 7.73 -13.59
C PRO A 144 -6.53 7.16 -14.11
N ALA A 145 -7.62 7.84 -13.78
CA ALA A 145 -8.88 7.71 -14.50
C ALA A 145 -8.99 8.84 -15.55
N TYR A 146 -9.88 8.63 -16.52
CA TYR A 146 -10.15 9.60 -17.58
C TYR A 146 -11.64 9.65 -17.89
N GLY A 147 -12.18 10.88 -18.04
CA GLY A 147 -13.57 11.10 -18.42
C GLY A 147 -14.58 10.64 -17.36
N GLN A 148 -14.16 10.55 -16.11
CA GLN A 148 -14.99 10.19 -14.97
C GLN A 148 -15.19 11.41 -14.08
N SER A 149 -16.36 12.05 -14.18
CA SER A 149 -16.78 13.03 -13.19
C SER A 149 -17.37 12.34 -11.96
N CYS A 150 -16.52 12.13 -10.96
CA CYS A 150 -16.95 11.63 -9.67
C CYS A 150 -17.42 12.83 -8.83
N SER A 151 -18.68 12.85 -8.39
CA SER A 151 -19.06 13.76 -7.32
C SER A 151 -18.50 13.20 -6.01
N PRO A 152 -17.68 13.97 -5.26
CA PRO A 152 -17.26 13.58 -3.92
C PRO A 152 -18.45 13.46 -2.97
#